data_AF-A0A530M352-F1
#
_entry.id   AF-A0A530M352-F1
#
_cell.length_a   1.000
_cell.length_b   1.000
_cell.length_c   1.000
_cell.angle_alpha   90.00
_cell.angle_beta   90.00
_cell.angle_gamma   90.00
#
_symmetry.space_group_name_H-M   'P 1'
#
loop_
_entity.id
_entity.type
_entity.pdbx_description
1 polymer ?
#
loop_
_entity_poly.entity_id
_entity_poly.type
_entity_poly.pdbx_seq_one_letter_code
_entity_poly.pdbx_strand_id
1 'polypeptide(L)'
;LSYPDPRGDSQLRKEIAAYVGIARGLRCSPAQVFIAAGYSGAIGLAVRALQVEGSRALIEDPSFPITRKALDLAGITVTAVPVDAEGLDGSSRSRDDR
;
A
#
# COMPACT_ATOMS: atom_id res chain seq x y z
N LEU A 1 -25.06 -2.43 -21.62
CA LEU A 1 -23.89 -1.59 -21.27
C LEU A 1 -22.73 -2.51 -20.92
N SER A 2 -21.54 -2.28 -21.46
CA SER A 2 -20.32 -2.95 -20.98
C SER A 2 -19.83 -2.26 -19.72
N TYR A 3 -19.34 -3.03 -18.76
CA TYR A 3 -18.60 -2.46 -17.63
C TYR A 3 -17.30 -1.80 -18.13
N PRO A 4 -16.90 -0.66 -17.55
CA PRO A 4 -15.60 -0.06 -17.84
C PRO A 4 -14.45 -0.93 -17.31
N ASP A 5 -13.23 -0.65 -17.75
CA ASP A 5 -12.02 -1.33 -17.26
C ASP A 5 -11.94 -1.24 -15.72
N PRO A 6 -11.86 -2.37 -14.99
CA PRO A 6 -11.86 -2.37 -13.52
C PRO A 6 -10.63 -1.68 -12.91
N ARG A 7 -9.59 -1.40 -13.70
CA ARG A 7 -8.43 -0.61 -13.28
C ARG A 7 -8.74 0.88 -13.17
N GLY A 8 -9.88 1.32 -13.69
CA GLY A 8 -10.29 2.72 -13.75
C GLY A 8 -9.93 3.41 -15.07
N ASP A 9 -10.25 4.70 -15.11
CA ASP A 9 -10.15 5.54 -16.29
C ASP A 9 -8.76 5.49 -16.95
N SER A 10 -8.73 5.25 -18.26
CA SER A 10 -7.48 5.02 -19.00
C SER A 10 -6.64 6.28 -19.15
N GLN A 11 -7.28 7.45 -19.29
CA GLN A 11 -6.59 8.72 -19.39
C GLN A 11 -5.97 9.10 -18.05
N LEU A 12 -6.72 8.96 -16.95
CA LEU A 12 -6.21 9.19 -15.59
C LEU A 12 -5.00 8.31 -15.28
N ARG A 13 -5.06 7.01 -15.61
CA ARG A 13 -3.93 6.09 -15.41
C ARG A 13 -2.70 6.49 -16.21
N LYS A 14 -2.87 7.02 -17.43
CA LYS A 14 -1.76 7.52 -18.25
C LYS A 14 -1.09 8.73 -17.60
N GLU A 15 -1.88 9.69 -17.14
CA GLU A 15 -1.35 10.90 -16.48
C GLU A 15 -0.65 10.57 -15.16
N ILE A 16 -1.21 9.65 -14.36
CA ILE A 16 -0.56 9.19 -13.13
C ILE A 16 0.79 8.53 -13.42
N ALA A 17 0.85 7.62 -14.41
CA ALA A 17 2.11 6.94 -14.78
C ALA A 17 3.18 7.95 -15.24
N ALA A 18 2.81 8.95 -16.04
CA ALA A 18 3.72 10.02 -16.45
C ALA A 18 4.18 10.86 -15.25
N TYR A 19 3.24 11.26 -14.37
CA TYR A 19 3.53 12.07 -13.20
C TYR A 19 4.50 11.37 -12.24
N VAL A 20 4.25 10.11 -11.88
CA VAL A 20 5.14 9.39 -10.94
C VAL A 20 6.51 9.10 -11.55
N GLY A 21 6.60 8.97 -12.89
CA GLY A 21 7.87 8.90 -13.59
C GLY A 21 8.72 10.16 -13.43
N ILE A 22 8.10 11.34 -13.54
CA ILE A 22 8.78 12.62 -13.38
C ILE A 22 9.07 12.92 -11.90
N ALA A 23 8.05 12.84 -11.04
CA ALA A 23 8.12 13.27 -9.65
C ALA A 23 8.88 12.31 -8.73
N ARG A 24 8.93 11.02 -9.08
CA ARG A 24 9.47 9.95 -8.23
C ARG A 24 10.46 9.02 -8.96
N GLY A 25 10.75 9.26 -10.24
CA GLY A 25 11.65 8.40 -11.03
C GLY A 25 11.11 6.99 -11.27
N LEU A 26 9.82 6.74 -11.03
CA LEU A 26 9.22 5.41 -11.14
C LEU A 26 8.98 5.03 -12.60
N ARG A 27 9.48 3.88 -13.01
CA ARG A 27 9.19 3.29 -14.33
C ARG A 27 7.97 2.39 -14.23
N CYS A 28 6.79 2.90 -14.58
CA CYS A 28 5.59 2.08 -14.70
C CYS A 28 4.80 2.44 -15.97
N SER A 29 4.08 1.45 -16.50
CA SER A 29 3.14 1.64 -17.60
C SER A 29 1.73 1.94 -17.07
N PRO A 30 0.86 2.60 -17.85
CA PRO A 30 -0.54 2.83 -17.44
C PRO A 30 -1.32 1.54 -17.16
N ALA A 31 -0.87 0.39 -17.66
CA ALA A 31 -1.46 -0.92 -17.39
C ALA A 31 -1.17 -1.44 -15.97
N GLN A 32 -0.17 -0.89 -15.29
CA GLN A 32 0.25 -1.22 -13.91
C GLN A 32 -0.34 -0.25 -12.87
N VAL A 33 -1.11 0.75 -13.30
CA VAL A 33 -1.79 1.70 -12.41
C VAL A 33 -3.24 1.23 -12.19
N PHE A 34 -3.67 1.22 -10.94
CA PHE A 34 -5.04 0.90 -10.55
C PHE A 34 -5.62 2.10 -9.78
N ILE A 35 -6.77 2.60 -10.21
CA ILE A 35 -7.48 3.66 -9.51
C ILE A 35 -8.29 3.02 -8.38
N ALA A 36 -7.96 3.38 -7.14
CA ALA A 36 -8.61 2.86 -5.95
C ALA A 36 -9.55 3.90 -5.32
N ALA A 37 -10.51 3.43 -4.53
CA ALA A 37 -11.41 4.27 -3.72
C ALA A 37 -10.70 4.80 -2.46
N GLY A 38 -9.59 5.51 -2.65
CA GLY A 38 -8.78 6.08 -1.58
C GLY A 38 -7.82 5.07 -0.93
N TYR A 39 -7.15 5.54 0.14
CA TYR A 39 -6.05 4.85 0.81
C TYR A 39 -6.43 3.45 1.31
N SER A 40 -7.49 3.32 2.11
CA SER A 40 -7.88 2.02 2.67
C SER A 40 -8.33 1.03 1.59
N GLY A 41 -8.98 1.52 0.53
CA GLY A 41 -9.34 0.71 -0.63
C GLY A 41 -8.10 0.18 -1.37
N ALA A 42 -7.06 1.02 -1.51
CA ALA A 42 -5.79 0.61 -2.11
C ALA A 42 -5.07 -0.44 -1.26
N ILE A 43 -5.02 -0.27 0.07
CA ILE A 43 -4.46 -1.28 0.99
C ILE A 43 -5.19 -2.61 0.86
N GLY A 44 -6.52 -2.61 0.88
CA GLY A 44 -7.31 -3.84 0.73
C GLY A 44 -7.11 -4.53 -0.62
N LEU A 45 -6.91 -3.76 -1.71
CA LEU A 45 -6.54 -4.33 -3.02
C LEU A 45 -5.15 -4.95 -3.00
N ALA A 46 -4.17 -4.28 -2.39
CA ALA A 46 -2.80 -4.77 -2.32
C ALA A 46 -2.71 -6.06 -1.50
N VAL A 47 -3.37 -6.13 -0.34
CA VAL A 47 -3.39 -7.33 0.51
C VAL A 47 -3.96 -8.54 -0.24
N ARG A 48 -5.11 -8.37 -0.92
CA ARG A 48 -5.72 -9.42 -1.75
C ARG A 48 -4.87 -9.84 -2.93
N ALA A 49 -4.27 -8.88 -3.63
CA ALA A 49 -3.43 -9.16 -4.79
C ALA A 49 -2.15 -9.92 -4.41
N LEU A 50 -1.62 -9.66 -3.21
CA LEU A 50 -0.44 -10.32 -2.68
C LEU A 50 -0.74 -11.60 -1.89
N GLN A 51 -2.03 -11.88 -1.60
CA GLN A 51 -2.48 -13.04 -0.83
C GLN A 51 -1.86 -13.11 0.57
N VAL A 52 -1.79 -11.96 1.23
CA VAL A 52 -1.16 -11.82 2.56
C VAL A 52 -2.16 -11.67 3.69
N GLU A 53 -3.46 -11.90 3.46
CA GLU A 53 -4.44 -11.96 4.54
C GLU A 53 -4.00 -12.93 5.66
N GLY A 54 -4.20 -12.54 6.92
CA GLY A 54 -3.74 -13.29 8.08
C GLY A 54 -2.25 -13.14 8.40
N SER A 55 -1.48 -12.47 7.53
CA SER A 55 -0.06 -12.18 7.80
C SER A 55 0.10 -11.05 8.81
N ARG A 56 1.36 -10.83 9.21
CA ARG A 56 1.77 -9.73 10.08
C ARG A 56 2.39 -8.60 9.26
N ALA A 57 2.11 -7.37 9.65
CA ALA A 57 2.78 -6.18 9.12
C ALA A 57 3.38 -5.34 10.24
N LEU A 58 4.52 -4.72 9.93
CA LEU A 58 5.14 -3.71 10.78
C LEU A 58 4.66 -2.33 10.35
N ILE A 59 4.32 -1.47 11.31
CA ILE A 59 4.03 -0.05 11.07
C ILE A 59 4.86 0.81 12.02
N GLU A 60 5.02 2.08 11.67
CA GLU A 60 5.72 3.08 12.49
C GLU A 60 4.99 3.37 13.82
N ASP A 61 5.76 3.75 14.84
CA ASP A 61 5.30 4.32 16.10
C ASP A 61 6.05 5.63 16.38
N PRO A 62 5.40 6.80 16.23
CA PRO A 62 4.00 6.99 15.85
C PRO A 62 3.73 6.72 14.35
N SER A 63 2.52 6.24 14.03
CA SER A 63 2.05 6.01 12.65
C SER A 63 0.89 6.91 12.26
N PHE A 64 0.62 7.00 10.96
CA PHE A 64 -0.65 7.53 10.46
C PHE A 64 -1.83 6.68 10.96
N PRO A 65 -2.78 7.21 11.76
CA PRO A 65 -3.80 6.39 12.45
C PRO A 65 -4.68 5.54 11.52
N ILE A 66 -4.89 6.01 10.28
CA ILE A 66 -5.71 5.29 9.29
C ILE A 66 -5.02 4.01 8.80
N THR A 67 -3.69 3.95 8.81
CA THR A 67 -2.92 2.79 8.37
C THR A 67 -3.23 1.54 9.18
N ARG A 68 -3.20 1.65 10.52
CA ARG A 68 -3.56 0.54 11.40
C ARG A 68 -4.97 0.03 11.09
N LYS A 69 -5.95 0.93 11.05
CA LYS A 69 -7.34 0.56 10.77
C LYS A 69 -7.52 -0.06 9.38
N ALA A 70 -6.84 0.45 8.35
CA ALA A 70 -6.92 -0.09 7.00
C ALA A 70 -6.35 -1.51 6.89
N LEU A 71 -5.22 -1.77 7.57
CA LEU A 71 -4.59 -3.09 7.63
C LEU A 71 -5.43 -4.08 8.44
N ASP A 72 -5.96 -3.67 9.59
CA ASP A 72 -6.86 -4.49 10.41
C ASP A 72 -8.12 -4.90 9.61
N LEU A 73 -8.72 -3.95 8.88
CA LEU A 73 -9.87 -4.23 7.99
C LEU A 73 -9.50 -5.14 6.81
N ALA A 74 -8.23 -5.17 6.40
CA ALA A 74 -7.72 -6.06 5.38
C ALA A 74 -7.28 -7.43 5.95
N GLY A 75 -7.48 -7.69 7.25
CA GLY A 75 -7.14 -8.96 7.88
C GLY A 75 -5.65 -9.13 8.19
N ILE A 76 -4.90 -8.02 8.31
CA ILE A 76 -3.47 -8.03 8.66
C ILE A 76 -3.31 -7.74 10.14
N THR A 77 -2.48 -8.53 10.82
CA THR A 77 -2.13 -8.26 12.23
C THR A 77 -0.97 -7.27 12.28
N VAL A 78 -1.15 -6.15 12.99
CA VAL A 78 -0.18 -5.05 12.95
C VAL A 78 0.64 -4.91 14.23
N THR A 79 1.96 -4.93 14.09
CA THR A 79 2.92 -4.63 15.16
C THR A 79 3.51 -3.23 14.95
N ALA A 80 3.47 -2.38 15.97
CA ALA A 80 4.08 -1.05 15.91
C ALA A 80 5.58 -1.14 16.22
N VAL A 81 6.38 -0.34 15.52
CA VAL A 81 7.84 -0.32 15.63
C VAL A 81 8.29 1.13 15.82
N PRO A 82 9.10 1.44 16.86
CA PRO A 82 9.64 2.77 17.08
C PRO A 82 10.39 3.30 15.86
N VAL A 83 10.28 4.61 15.64
CA VAL A 83 11.06 5.31 14.62
C VAL A 83 12.17 6.14 15.28
N ASP A 84 13.30 6.26 14.57
CA ASP A 84 14.36 7.22 14.87
C ASP A 84 14.28 8.43 13.90
N ALA A 85 15.35 9.22 13.84
CA ALA A 85 15.41 10.40 12.96
C ALA A 85 15.40 10.04 11.45
N GLU A 86 15.75 8.81 11.10
CA GLU A 86 15.83 8.29 9.73
C GLU A 86 14.61 7.40 9.37
N GLY A 87 13.73 7.11 10.34
CA GLY A 87 12.48 6.37 10.15
C GLY A 87 12.44 5.07 10.94
N LEU A 88 11.84 4.00 10.38
CA LEU A 88 11.70 2.71 11.05
C LEU A 88 13.04 2.15 11.55
N ASP A 89 13.15 1.93 12.86
CA ASP A 89 14.32 1.28 13.45
C ASP A 89 14.34 -0.22 13.12
N GLY A 90 15.18 -0.61 12.15
CA GLY A 90 15.34 -1.99 11.70
C GLY A 90 16.00 -2.93 12.73
N SER A 91 16.58 -2.40 13.81
CA SER A 91 17.19 -3.19 14.88
C SER A 91 16.16 -3.86 15.79
N SER A 92 14.93 -3.33 15.80
CA SER A 92 13.79 -3.84 16.58
C SER A 92 13.12 -5.09 15.99
N ARG A 93 13.62 -5.62 14.86
CA ARG A 93 13.11 -6.85 14.24
C ARG A 93 13.31 -8.06 15.16
N SER A 94 12.27 -8.45 15.91
CA SER A 94 12.24 -9.75 16.59
C SER A 94 12.33 -10.87 15.54
N ARG A 95 13.37 -11.72 15.63
CA ARG A 95 13.63 -12.87 14.75
C ARG A 95 12.60 -14.02 14.84
N ASP A 96 11.46 -13.78 15.46
CA ASP A 96 10.49 -14.81 15.86
C ASP A 96 9.28 -14.88 14.90
N ASP A 97 9.57 -14.96 13.60
CA ASP A 97 8.58 -15.10 12.52
C ASP A 97 9.04 -16.20 11.53
N ARG A 98 9.33 -17.40 12.06
CA ARG A 98 9.44 -18.64 11.27
C ARG A 98 8.19 -19.49 11.43
#